data_AF-A0A9D4JGU7-F1
#
_entry.id   AF-A0A9D4JGU7-F1
#
_cell.length_a   1.000
_cell.length_b   1.000
_cell.length_c   1.000
_cell.angle_alpha   90.00
_cell.angle_beta   90.00
_cell.angle_gamma   90.00
#
_symmetry.space_group_name_H-M   'P 1'
#
loop_
_entity.id
_entity.type
_entity.pdbx_description
1 polymer ?
#
loop_
_entity_poly.entity_id
_entity_poly.type
_entity_poly.pdbx_seq_one_letter_code
_entity_poly.pdbx_strand_id
1 'polypeptide(L)'
;MASASTGSTKQRLLTLIEDVEIATRELFEIMSTPKGQQRPGAPEPTELIQLLVEKDKEIKECLQTASKQAEIQKTIDDLKHEVDKRDLDIKILQKNLKEAENVLSTAIFQAKQKLEAINKANEKRISSEELIKFAHRISASNAVEAPPTWQPGDPRRPYPTDYEMRGGWLAKMSDMPNNVPAVQSQGSYGEPMATNRNPGPAEISVPPTQSHLGSLTWQGHGDGQMSSMGSHLHGNQGSEFKGHKDVDEVEIMSSDSSSSSSSDE
;
A
#
# COMPACT_ATOMS: atom_id res chain seq x y z
N MET A 1 -63.10 -28.65 -2.85
CA MET A 1 -61.79 -29.03 -2.27
C MET A 1 -60.88 -29.40 -3.42
N ALA A 2 -59.96 -28.51 -3.78
CA ALA A 2 -59.02 -28.73 -4.88
C ALA A 2 -57.88 -29.61 -4.36
N SER A 3 -57.81 -30.85 -4.84
CA SER A 3 -56.63 -31.69 -4.65
C SER A 3 -55.48 -31.05 -5.40
N ALA A 4 -54.62 -30.33 -4.68
CA ALA A 4 -53.40 -29.76 -5.23
C ALA A 4 -52.49 -30.92 -5.65
N SER A 5 -52.36 -31.14 -6.96
CA SER A 5 -51.38 -32.06 -7.52
C SER A 5 -49.97 -31.62 -7.08
N THR A 6 -49.40 -32.31 -6.09
CA THR A 6 -48.13 -32.02 -5.43
C THR A 6 -46.93 -32.43 -6.30
N GLY A 7 -46.78 -31.81 -7.48
CA GLY A 7 -45.67 -32.10 -8.39
C GLY A 7 -45.36 -30.93 -9.31
N SER A 8 -44.10 -30.81 -9.71
CA SER A 8 -43.67 -29.88 -10.78
C SER A 8 -44.53 -30.08 -12.03
N THR A 9 -44.79 -29.03 -12.81
CA THR A 9 -45.45 -29.13 -14.12
C THR A 9 -44.79 -30.19 -15.01
N LYS A 10 -43.47 -30.36 -14.89
CA LYS A 10 -42.71 -31.44 -15.54
C LYS A 10 -43.14 -32.82 -15.08
N GLN A 11 -43.24 -33.04 -13.77
CA GLN A 11 -43.69 -34.32 -13.20
C GLN A 11 -45.13 -34.61 -13.61
N ARG A 12 -46.00 -33.59 -13.60
CA ARG A 12 -47.39 -33.73 -14.04
C ARG A 12 -47.51 -34.11 -15.51
N LEU A 13 -46.72 -33.51 -16.40
CA LEU A 13 -46.67 -33.89 -17.81
C LEU A 13 -46.19 -35.34 -18.00
N LEU A 14 -45.18 -35.77 -17.25
CA LEU A 14 -44.66 -37.14 -17.33
C LEU A 14 -45.71 -38.16 -16.89
N THR A 15 -46.39 -37.94 -15.78
CA THR A 15 -47.46 -38.83 -15.31
C THR A 15 -48.63 -38.89 -16.29
N LEU A 16 -49.01 -37.76 -16.90
CA LEU A 16 -50.07 -37.76 -17.92
C LEU A 16 -49.69 -38.56 -19.17
N ILE A 17 -48.41 -38.55 -19.56
CA ILE A 17 -47.91 -39.34 -20.69
C ILE A 17 -47.89 -40.83 -20.32
N GLU A 18 -47.46 -41.18 -19.11
CA GLU A 18 -47.51 -42.56 -18.59
C GLU A 18 -48.95 -43.10 -18.54
N ASP A 19 -49.91 -42.29 -18.07
CA ASP A 19 -51.34 -42.63 -18.07
C ASP A 19 -51.86 -42.93 -19.50
N VAL A 20 -51.49 -42.10 -20.48
CA VAL A 20 -51.85 -42.31 -21.90
C VAL A 20 -51.20 -43.57 -22.46
N GLU A 21 -49.95 -43.85 -22.10
CA GLU A 21 -49.27 -45.08 -22.49
C GLU A 21 -50.00 -46.33 -21.95
N ILE A 22 -50.38 -46.31 -20.68
CA ILE A 22 -51.11 -47.42 -20.05
C ILE A 22 -52.47 -47.61 -20.72
N ALA A 23 -53.24 -46.53 -20.90
CA ALA A 23 -54.56 -46.57 -21.54
C ALA A 23 -54.47 -47.06 -22.99
N THR A 24 -53.47 -46.62 -23.77
CA THR A 24 -53.31 -47.11 -25.15
C THR A 24 -52.91 -48.59 -25.20
N ARG A 25 -52.02 -49.06 -24.30
CA ARG A 25 -51.65 -50.48 -24.22
C ARG A 25 -52.86 -51.36 -23.90
N GLU A 26 -53.67 -50.97 -22.92
CA GLU A 26 -54.89 -51.70 -22.56
C GLU A 26 -55.92 -51.72 -23.69
N LEU A 27 -56.08 -50.60 -24.42
CA LEU A 27 -56.96 -50.53 -25.59
C LEU A 27 -56.51 -51.49 -26.71
N PHE A 28 -55.20 -51.54 -27.00
CA PHE A 28 -54.65 -52.47 -27.98
C PHE A 28 -54.81 -53.94 -27.54
N GLU A 29 -54.66 -54.25 -26.25
CA GLU A 29 -54.88 -55.61 -25.73
C GLU A 29 -56.35 -56.05 -25.86
N ILE A 30 -57.30 -55.17 -25.55
CA ILE A 30 -58.74 -55.44 -25.67
C ILE A 30 -59.16 -55.62 -27.14
N MET A 31 -58.61 -54.81 -28.05
CA MET A 31 -58.88 -54.93 -29.49
C MET A 31 -58.24 -56.17 -30.15
N SER A 32 -57.09 -56.61 -29.63
CA SER A 32 -56.36 -57.77 -30.17
C SER A 32 -56.87 -59.11 -29.63
N THR A 33 -57.62 -59.12 -28.54
CA THR A 33 -58.18 -60.34 -27.93
C THR A 33 -59.55 -60.68 -28.54
N PRO A 34 -59.79 -61.94 -28.98
CA PRO A 34 -61.09 -62.36 -29.48
C PRO A 34 -62.18 -62.19 -28.42
N LYS A 35 -63.38 -61.72 -28.82
CA LYS A 35 -64.52 -61.41 -27.92
C LYS A 35 -64.93 -62.54 -26.96
N GLY A 36 -64.56 -63.79 -27.24
CA GLY A 36 -64.80 -64.96 -26.37
C GLY A 36 -63.71 -65.27 -25.34
N GLN A 37 -62.56 -64.58 -25.37
CA GLN A 37 -61.43 -64.74 -24.44
C GLN A 37 -61.15 -63.48 -23.60
N GLN A 38 -61.97 -62.43 -23.74
CA GLN A 38 -61.82 -61.22 -22.94
C GLN A 38 -62.09 -61.50 -21.46
N ARG A 39 -61.32 -60.85 -20.57
CA ARG A 39 -61.53 -60.98 -19.11
C ARG A 39 -62.94 -60.48 -18.75
N PRO A 40 -63.68 -61.18 -17.87
CA PRO A 40 -64.96 -60.70 -17.38
C PRO A 40 -64.74 -59.41 -16.59
N GLY A 41 -65.29 -58.29 -17.08
CA GLY A 41 -65.09 -56.95 -16.50
C GLY A 41 -64.00 -56.11 -17.14
N ALA A 42 -63.50 -56.48 -18.33
CA ALA A 42 -62.64 -55.58 -19.11
C ALA A 42 -63.38 -54.26 -19.41
N PRO A 43 -62.73 -53.10 -19.22
CA PRO A 43 -63.34 -51.81 -19.52
C PRO A 43 -63.73 -51.74 -21.00
N GLU A 44 -64.86 -51.09 -21.26
CA GLU A 44 -65.41 -51.05 -22.61
C GLU A 44 -64.49 -50.16 -23.49
N PRO A 45 -64.19 -50.56 -24.74
CA PRO A 45 -63.22 -49.84 -25.56
C PRO A 45 -63.60 -48.37 -25.79
N THR A 46 -64.88 -48.03 -25.77
CA THR A 46 -65.36 -46.64 -25.88
C THR A 46 -65.07 -45.83 -24.61
N GLU A 47 -65.10 -46.45 -23.42
CA GLU A 47 -64.68 -45.82 -22.15
C GLU A 47 -63.18 -45.48 -22.16
N LEU A 48 -62.32 -46.38 -22.66
CA LEU A 48 -60.88 -46.09 -22.81
C LEU A 48 -60.61 -44.97 -23.81
N ILE A 49 -61.33 -44.94 -24.93
CA ILE A 49 -61.23 -43.85 -25.91
C ILE A 49 -61.65 -42.52 -25.27
N GLN A 50 -62.70 -42.51 -24.46
CA GLN A 50 -63.15 -41.31 -23.77
C GLN A 50 -62.13 -40.82 -22.73
N LEU A 51 -61.52 -41.74 -21.98
CA LEU A 51 -60.41 -41.45 -21.06
C LEU A 51 -59.20 -40.87 -21.80
N LEU A 52 -58.85 -41.42 -22.97
CA LEU A 52 -57.77 -40.90 -23.82
C LEU A 52 -58.04 -39.47 -24.30
N VAL A 53 -59.28 -39.15 -24.68
CA VAL A 53 -59.68 -37.79 -25.07
C VAL A 53 -59.60 -36.82 -23.89
N GLU A 54 -60.01 -37.26 -22.70
CA GLU A 54 -59.90 -36.46 -21.48
C GLU A 54 -58.43 -36.19 -21.11
N LYS A 55 -57.57 -37.21 -21.19
CA LYS A 55 -56.13 -37.07 -20.94
C LYS A 55 -55.42 -36.19 -21.97
N ASP A 56 -55.79 -36.27 -23.25
CA ASP A 56 -55.28 -35.35 -24.29
C ASP A 56 -55.64 -33.89 -23.96
N LYS A 57 -56.86 -33.65 -23.45
CA LYS A 57 -57.26 -32.31 -22.99
C LYS A 57 -56.42 -31.85 -21.80
N GLU A 58 -56.21 -32.71 -20.80
CA GLU A 58 -55.36 -32.40 -19.63
C GLU A 58 -53.92 -32.10 -20.02
N ILE A 59 -53.35 -32.84 -20.99
CA ILE A 59 -52.01 -32.60 -21.52
C ILE A 59 -51.93 -31.23 -22.21
N LYS A 60 -52.92 -30.88 -23.04
CA LYS A 60 -52.98 -29.57 -23.70
C LYS A 60 -53.04 -28.41 -22.70
N GLU A 61 -53.85 -28.53 -21.66
CA GLU A 61 -53.93 -27.54 -20.58
C GLU A 61 -52.61 -27.43 -19.80
N CYS A 62 -51.95 -28.56 -19.53
CA CYS A 62 -50.67 -28.59 -18.84
C CYS A 62 -49.55 -27.96 -19.70
N LEU A 63 -49.54 -28.21 -21.01
CA LEU A 63 -48.61 -27.59 -21.97
C LEU A 63 -48.78 -26.08 -22.06
N GLN A 64 -50.02 -25.56 -22.07
CA GLN A 64 -50.26 -24.12 -22.03
C GLN A 64 -49.69 -23.48 -20.76
N THR A 65 -49.82 -24.17 -19.62
CA THR A 65 -49.25 -23.71 -18.35
C THR A 65 -47.72 -23.72 -18.40
N ALA A 66 -47.11 -24.76 -18.95
CA ALA A 66 -45.66 -24.84 -19.14
C ALA A 66 -45.12 -23.73 -20.07
N SER A 67 -45.85 -23.38 -21.14
CA SER A 67 -45.50 -22.27 -22.03
C SER A 67 -45.46 -20.93 -21.28
N LYS A 68 -46.48 -20.65 -20.47
CA LYS A 68 -46.52 -19.43 -19.64
C LYS A 68 -45.36 -19.40 -18.63
N GLN A 69 -45.06 -20.54 -18.01
CA GLN A 69 -43.92 -20.67 -17.10
C GLN A 69 -42.59 -20.41 -17.81
N ALA A 70 -42.42 -20.85 -19.06
CA ALA A 70 -41.22 -20.60 -19.85
C ALA A 70 -41.05 -19.11 -20.19
N GLU A 71 -42.14 -18.42 -20.55
CA GLU A 71 -42.12 -16.96 -20.76
C GLU A 71 -41.73 -16.21 -19.49
N ILE A 72 -42.32 -16.57 -18.35
CA ILE A 72 -41.98 -15.99 -17.04
C ILE A 72 -40.50 -16.27 -16.71
N GLN A 73 -40.03 -17.51 -16.92
CA GLN A 73 -38.65 -17.87 -16.65
C GLN A 73 -37.68 -17.03 -17.47
N LYS A 74 -37.98 -16.79 -18.75
CA LYS A 74 -37.19 -15.89 -19.59
C LYS A 74 -37.12 -14.48 -18.99
N THR A 75 -38.26 -13.92 -18.58
CA THR A 75 -38.26 -12.59 -17.94
C THR A 75 -37.49 -12.56 -16.63
N ILE A 76 -37.52 -13.64 -15.84
CA ILE A 76 -36.74 -13.77 -14.61
C ILE A 76 -35.24 -13.75 -14.92
N ASP A 77 -34.81 -14.47 -15.96
CA ASP A 77 -33.40 -14.56 -16.32
C ASP A 77 -32.89 -13.23 -16.89
N ASP A 78 -33.69 -12.54 -17.70
CA ASP A 78 -33.39 -11.18 -18.17
C ASP A 78 -33.24 -10.19 -16.98
N LEU A 79 -34.16 -10.26 -16.01
CA LEU A 79 -34.11 -9.42 -14.81
C LEU A 79 -32.91 -9.73 -13.92
N LYS A 80 -32.55 -11.01 -13.74
CA LYS A 80 -31.35 -11.41 -13.01
C LYS A 80 -30.10 -10.84 -13.65
N HIS A 81 -30.00 -10.89 -14.98
CA HIS A 81 -28.87 -10.33 -15.69
C HIS A 81 -28.75 -8.80 -15.49
N GLU A 82 -29.88 -8.10 -15.52
CA GLU A 82 -29.92 -6.66 -15.27
C GLU A 82 -29.55 -6.30 -13.82
N VAL A 83 -29.93 -7.14 -12.85
CA VAL A 83 -29.52 -7.00 -11.45
C VAL A 83 -28.02 -7.20 -11.30
N ASP A 84 -27.46 -8.27 -11.88
CA ASP A 84 -26.01 -8.56 -11.83
C ASP A 84 -25.19 -7.41 -12.43
N LYS A 85 -25.67 -6.83 -13.53
CA LYS A 85 -25.06 -5.66 -14.16
C LYS A 85 -25.07 -4.45 -13.23
N ARG A 86 -26.22 -4.15 -12.61
CA ARG A 86 -26.31 -3.02 -11.66
C ARG A 86 -25.47 -3.23 -10.42
N ASP A 87 -25.38 -4.45 -9.90
CA ASP A 87 -24.52 -4.76 -8.77
C ASP A 87 -23.03 -4.57 -9.11
N LEU A 88 -22.63 -4.88 -10.34
CA LEU A 88 -21.28 -4.59 -10.83
C LEU A 88 -21.04 -3.08 -10.92
N ASP A 89 -21.98 -2.32 -11.48
CA ASP A 89 -21.88 -0.86 -11.57
C ASP A 89 -21.78 -0.21 -10.17
N ILE A 90 -22.57 -0.69 -9.20
CA ILE A 90 -22.51 -0.23 -7.81
C ILE A 90 -21.13 -0.51 -7.19
N LYS A 91 -20.57 -1.70 -7.42
CA LYS A 91 -19.23 -2.05 -6.91
C LYS A 91 -18.15 -1.14 -7.50
N ILE A 92 -18.22 -0.85 -8.79
CA ILE A 92 -17.28 0.08 -9.45
C ILE A 92 -17.44 1.49 -8.87
N LEU A 93 -18.66 1.97 -8.74
CA LEU A 93 -18.93 3.29 -8.18
C LEU A 93 -18.42 3.41 -6.75
N GLN A 94 -18.65 2.40 -5.91
CA GLN A 94 -18.15 2.36 -4.54
C GLN A 94 -16.62 2.40 -4.48
N LYS A 95 -15.94 1.68 -5.38
CA LYS A 95 -14.48 1.73 -5.49
C LYS A 95 -14.00 3.13 -5.85
N ASN A 96 -14.60 3.74 -6.86
CA ASN A 96 -14.20 5.08 -7.32
C ASN A 96 -14.45 6.14 -6.25
N LEU A 97 -15.54 6.02 -5.48
CA LEU A 97 -15.82 6.94 -4.36
C LEU A 97 -14.79 6.81 -3.25
N LYS A 98 -14.36 5.59 -2.89
CA LYS A 98 -13.28 5.38 -1.92
C LYS A 98 -11.95 5.94 -2.39
N GLU A 99 -11.64 5.80 -3.67
CA GLU A 99 -10.44 6.38 -4.26
C GLU A 99 -10.48 7.92 -4.23
N ALA A 100 -11.61 8.51 -4.62
CA ALA A 100 -11.82 9.96 -4.55
C ALA A 100 -11.73 10.49 -3.11
N GLU A 101 -12.30 9.77 -2.13
CA GLU A 101 -12.20 10.10 -0.71
C GLU A 101 -10.73 10.12 -0.24
N ASN A 102 -9.94 9.11 -0.65
CA ASN A 102 -8.53 9.05 -0.29
C ASN A 102 -7.74 10.23 -0.88
N VAL A 103 -7.91 10.50 -2.18
CA VAL A 103 -7.25 11.64 -2.85
C VAL A 103 -7.64 12.96 -2.18
N LEU A 104 -8.92 13.15 -1.88
CA LEU A 104 -9.40 14.36 -1.22
C LEU A 104 -8.83 14.50 0.19
N SER A 105 -8.73 13.41 0.95
CA SER A 105 -8.16 13.41 2.30
C SER A 105 -6.69 13.81 2.28
N THR A 106 -5.90 13.25 1.36
CA THR A 106 -4.50 13.61 1.17
C THR A 106 -4.36 15.08 0.73
N ALA A 107 -5.18 15.54 -0.22
CA ALA A 107 -5.16 16.92 -0.68
C ALA A 107 -5.50 17.91 0.43
N ILE A 108 -6.48 17.61 1.28
CA ILE A 108 -6.84 18.44 2.44
C ILE A 108 -5.70 18.48 3.44
N PHE A 109 -5.06 17.35 3.72
CA PHE A 109 -3.93 17.29 4.64
C PHE A 109 -2.76 18.16 4.14
N GLN A 110 -2.37 17.99 2.88
CA GLN A 110 -1.31 18.80 2.26
C GLN A 110 -1.67 20.29 2.22
N ALA A 111 -2.93 20.63 1.93
CA ALA A 111 -3.40 22.01 1.92
C ALA A 111 -3.30 22.66 3.32
N LYS A 112 -3.66 21.91 4.38
CA LYS A 112 -3.50 22.38 5.77
C LYS A 112 -2.04 22.60 6.13
N GLN A 113 -1.16 21.66 5.80
CA GLN A 113 0.28 21.79 6.04
C GLN A 113 0.86 23.02 5.32
N LYS A 114 0.45 23.25 4.06
CA LYS A 114 0.86 24.43 3.29
C LYS A 114 0.35 25.73 3.91
N LEU A 115 -0.89 25.73 4.43
CA LEU A 115 -1.47 26.91 5.09
C LEU A 115 -0.72 27.24 6.39
N GLU A 116 -0.34 26.23 7.18
CA GLU A 116 0.52 26.41 8.35
C GLU A 116 1.89 26.98 7.98
N ALA A 117 2.52 26.46 6.92
CA ALA A 117 3.79 26.98 6.42
C ALA A 117 3.68 28.44 5.96
N ILE A 118 2.59 28.80 5.27
CA ILE A 118 2.30 30.19 4.87
C ILE A 118 2.12 31.08 6.10
N ASN A 119 1.36 30.64 7.11
CA ASN A 119 1.17 31.42 8.34
C ASN A 119 2.49 31.66 9.07
N LYS A 120 3.33 30.62 9.20
CA LYS A 120 4.68 30.72 9.79
C LYS A 120 5.59 31.67 9.00
N ALA A 121 5.50 31.68 7.67
CA ALA A 121 6.24 32.60 6.82
C ALA A 121 5.73 34.05 6.96
N ASN A 122 4.41 34.24 7.08
CA ASN A 122 3.79 35.55 7.29
C ASN A 122 4.17 36.15 8.65
N GLU A 123 4.24 35.35 9.71
CA GLU A 123 4.73 35.78 11.02
C GLU A 123 6.18 36.29 10.95
N LYS A 124 7.01 35.62 10.15
CA LYS A 124 8.43 35.97 9.94
C LYS A 124 8.66 36.67 8.60
N ARG A 125 7.78 37.60 8.24
CA ARG A 125 7.95 38.37 7.01
C ARG A 125 9.26 39.17 7.06
N ILE A 126 10.14 38.94 6.09
CA ILE A 126 11.38 39.70 5.91
C ILE A 126 11.11 40.75 4.83
N SER A 127 11.56 41.99 5.05
CA SER A 127 11.41 43.02 4.01
C SER A 127 12.28 42.68 2.81
N SER A 128 11.76 42.85 1.59
CA SER A 128 12.53 42.62 0.36
C SER A 128 13.77 43.52 0.31
N GLU A 129 13.69 44.72 0.88
CA GLU A 129 14.82 45.65 0.99
C GLU A 129 15.95 45.10 1.87
N GLU A 130 15.64 44.53 3.03
CA GLU A 130 16.65 43.87 3.87
C GLU A 130 17.25 42.67 3.16
N LEU A 131 16.43 41.86 2.48
CA LEU A 131 16.91 40.69 1.75
C LEU A 131 17.88 41.09 0.63
N ILE A 132 17.57 42.16 -0.12
CA ILE A 132 18.46 42.72 -1.16
C ILE A 132 19.73 43.29 -0.54
N LYS A 133 19.65 44.04 0.57
CA LYS A 133 20.83 44.59 1.25
C LYS A 133 21.75 43.49 1.78
N PHE A 134 21.19 42.45 2.39
CA PHE A 134 21.95 41.30 2.88
C PHE A 134 22.53 40.47 1.74
N ALA A 135 21.77 40.22 0.67
CA ALA A 135 22.29 39.54 -0.52
C ALA A 135 23.46 40.32 -1.13
N HIS A 136 23.32 41.63 -1.33
CA HIS A 136 24.41 42.48 -1.81
C HIS A 136 25.61 42.46 -0.86
N ARG A 137 25.37 42.49 0.47
CA ARG A 137 26.45 42.37 1.46
C ARG A 137 27.16 41.03 1.33
N ILE A 138 26.44 39.92 1.19
CA ILE A 138 27.02 38.58 1.02
C ILE A 138 27.78 38.47 -0.31
N SER A 139 27.27 39.04 -1.38
CA SER A 139 27.93 39.06 -2.69
C SER A 139 29.15 39.99 -2.77
N ALA A 140 29.16 41.08 -1.99
CA ALA A 140 30.26 42.05 -1.94
C ALA A 140 31.31 41.70 -0.87
N SER A 141 30.90 41.01 0.20
CA SER A 141 31.82 40.38 1.16
C SER A 141 32.41 39.13 0.51
N ASN A 142 33.54 38.64 1.05
CA ASN A 142 34.29 37.54 0.45
C ASN A 142 33.41 36.33 0.04
N ALA A 143 33.82 35.61 -1.00
CA ALA A 143 33.02 34.63 -1.74
C ALA A 143 32.20 33.69 -0.83
N VAL A 144 30.92 33.49 -1.16
CA VAL A 144 29.99 32.61 -0.41
C VAL A 144 30.51 31.17 -0.32
N GLU A 145 31.25 30.76 -1.35
CA GLU A 145 31.93 29.46 -1.46
C GLU A 145 33.35 29.66 -1.99
N ALA A 146 34.26 28.75 -1.65
CA ALA A 146 35.62 28.76 -2.22
C ALA A 146 35.53 28.30 -3.69
N PRO A 147 36.01 29.10 -4.67
CA PRO A 147 36.06 28.65 -6.05
C PRO A 147 36.86 27.35 -6.20
N PRO A 148 36.55 26.48 -7.18
CA PRO A 148 37.31 25.23 -7.41
C PRO A 148 38.81 25.43 -7.65
N THR A 149 39.22 26.65 -8.05
CA THR A 149 40.61 27.06 -8.28
C THR A 149 41.21 27.82 -7.10
N TRP A 150 40.54 27.86 -5.94
CA TRP A 150 41.02 28.61 -4.78
C TRP A 150 42.35 28.05 -4.29
N GLN A 151 43.31 28.94 -4.04
CA GLN A 151 44.65 28.61 -3.54
C GLN A 151 44.95 29.44 -2.29
N PRO A 152 45.84 28.97 -1.39
CA PRO A 152 46.32 29.78 -0.27
C PRO A 152 46.87 31.13 -0.76
N GLY A 153 46.22 32.24 -0.38
CA GLY A 153 46.52 33.59 -0.85
C GLY A 153 45.48 34.20 -1.79
N ASP A 154 44.49 33.42 -2.25
CA ASP A 154 43.36 33.94 -3.03
C ASP A 154 42.40 34.73 -2.10
N PRO A 155 42.14 36.03 -2.40
CA PRO A 155 41.24 36.86 -1.61
C PRO A 155 39.78 36.39 -1.61
N ARG A 156 39.36 35.53 -2.56
CA ARG A 156 38.01 34.96 -2.67
C ARG A 156 37.80 33.75 -1.74
N ARG A 157 38.10 33.91 -0.46
CA ARG A 157 37.92 32.85 0.56
C ARG A 157 36.56 32.97 1.27
N PRO A 158 35.88 31.87 1.60
CA PRO A 158 34.58 31.90 2.28
C PRO A 158 34.63 32.05 3.80
N TYR A 159 35.83 32.16 4.38
CA TYR A 159 36.02 32.23 5.82
C TYR A 159 36.93 33.40 6.26
N PRO A 160 36.77 33.89 7.49
CA PRO A 160 37.65 34.91 8.06
C PRO A 160 39.11 34.43 8.15
N THR A 161 40.07 35.30 7.85
CA THR A 161 41.49 35.05 8.13
C THR A 161 41.80 35.15 9.62
N ASP A 162 42.90 34.51 10.04
CA ASP A 162 43.43 34.68 11.38
C ASP A 162 43.68 36.15 11.77
N TYR A 163 44.09 36.98 10.80
CA TYR A 163 44.25 38.42 11.04
C TYR A 163 42.90 39.11 11.30
N GLU A 164 41.86 38.82 10.52
CA GLU A 164 40.50 39.33 10.74
C GLU A 164 39.91 38.82 12.07
N MET A 165 40.19 37.56 12.42
CA MET A 165 39.77 36.97 13.70
C MET A 165 40.49 37.63 14.89
N ARG A 166 41.81 37.84 14.80
CA ARG A 166 42.61 38.55 15.82
C ARG A 166 42.27 40.04 15.91
N GLY A 167 41.85 40.65 14.81
CA GLY A 167 41.35 42.03 14.78
C GLY A 167 39.93 42.19 15.35
N GLY A 168 39.23 41.07 15.53
CA GLY A 168 37.87 41.01 16.05
C GLY A 168 37.74 41.43 17.51
N TRP A 169 36.51 41.78 17.89
CA TRP A 169 36.22 42.25 19.24
C TRP A 169 36.49 41.21 20.33
N LEU A 170 36.26 39.92 20.01
CA LEU A 170 36.54 38.79 20.90
C LEU A 170 38.04 38.65 21.23
N ALA A 171 38.93 38.84 20.26
CA ALA A 171 40.38 38.79 20.49
C ALA A 171 40.89 40.00 21.27
N LYS A 172 40.32 41.19 21.04
CA LYS A 172 40.63 42.39 21.83
C LYS A 172 40.18 42.26 23.29
N MET A 173 39.10 41.52 23.55
CA MET A 173 38.66 41.22 24.90
C MET A 173 39.57 40.21 25.61
N SER A 174 40.16 39.25 24.89
CA SER A 174 41.15 38.35 25.48
C SER A 174 42.49 39.04 25.77
N ASP A 175 42.83 40.08 25.00
CA ASP A 175 44.04 40.90 25.22
C ASP A 175 43.83 42.05 26.23
N MET A 176 42.59 42.27 26.69
CA MET A 176 42.30 43.13 27.83
C MET A 176 42.98 42.50 29.06
N PRO A 177 43.71 43.25 29.91
CA PRO A 177 44.52 42.66 30.97
C PRO A 177 43.64 42.04 32.05
N ASN A 178 43.18 40.82 31.82
CA ASN A 178 42.83 39.90 32.86
C ASN A 178 44.18 39.41 33.39
N ASN A 179 44.51 39.85 34.61
CA ASN A 179 45.73 39.52 35.33
C ASN A 179 45.94 38.00 35.42
N VAL A 180 46.63 37.41 34.44
CA VAL A 180 47.14 36.02 34.45
C VAL A 180 48.46 35.97 33.68
N PRO A 181 49.53 35.34 34.20
CA PRO A 181 50.87 35.43 33.61
C PRO A 181 50.97 34.66 32.29
N ALA A 182 51.61 35.29 31.30
CA ALA A 182 51.95 34.72 30.00
C ALA A 182 52.85 33.48 30.13
N VAL A 183 52.46 32.36 29.50
CA VAL A 183 53.39 31.27 29.20
C VAL A 183 53.99 31.51 27.81
N GLN A 184 55.31 31.66 27.79
CA GLN A 184 56.11 31.96 26.62
C GLN A 184 56.06 30.81 25.59
N SER A 185 55.86 31.21 24.34
CA SER A 185 56.25 30.49 23.14
C SER A 185 57.78 30.40 23.06
N GLN A 186 58.33 29.19 22.90
CA GLN A 186 59.59 28.98 22.17
C GLN A 186 59.76 27.51 21.76
N GLY A 187 59.78 27.28 20.44
CA GLY A 187 60.21 26.01 19.85
C GLY A 187 61.73 25.88 19.79
N SER A 188 62.24 24.65 19.76
CA SER A 188 63.60 24.35 19.28
C SER A 188 63.76 22.86 18.92
N TYR A 189 64.68 22.60 18.00
CA TYR A 189 64.83 21.46 17.10
C TYR A 189 65.71 20.31 17.66
N GLY A 190 65.53 19.09 17.14
CA GLY A 190 66.63 18.20 16.72
C GLY A 190 67.27 17.18 17.70
N GLU A 191 66.91 15.90 17.52
CA GLU A 191 67.83 14.75 17.23
C GLU A 191 68.71 14.09 18.36
N PRO A 192 69.39 12.92 18.14
CA PRO A 192 68.94 11.60 18.65
C PRO A 192 70.04 10.73 19.35
N MET A 193 69.76 9.41 19.55
CA MET A 193 70.68 8.29 19.86
C MET A 193 71.22 8.23 21.31
N ALA A 194 71.55 7.12 21.98
CA ALA A 194 71.80 5.73 21.61
C ALA A 194 71.90 4.89 22.93
N THR A 195 71.47 3.62 22.94
CA THR A 195 72.32 2.42 23.12
C THR A 195 72.36 1.73 24.50
N ASN A 196 72.00 0.43 24.47
CA ASN A 196 72.46 -0.72 25.28
C ASN A 196 72.18 -0.74 26.80
N ARG A 197 71.93 -1.88 27.47
CA ARG A 197 72.29 -3.29 27.22
C ARG A 197 71.43 -4.21 28.12
N ASN A 198 71.05 -5.35 27.55
CA ASN A 198 70.51 -6.64 28.05
C ASN A 198 71.23 -7.24 29.30
N PRO A 199 70.91 -8.46 29.82
CA PRO A 199 69.66 -9.26 29.96
C PRO A 199 69.46 -9.95 31.36
N GLY A 200 68.30 -10.59 31.60
CA GLY A 200 68.22 -11.77 32.50
C GLY A 200 66.83 -12.03 33.13
N PRO A 201 66.42 -13.29 33.38
CA PRO A 201 65.03 -13.76 33.17
C PRO A 201 64.25 -14.19 34.43
N ALA A 202 62.96 -14.50 34.22
CA ALA A 202 62.07 -15.42 34.97
C ALA A 202 60.80 -14.81 35.63
N GLU A 203 59.66 -15.14 35.00
CA GLU A 203 58.43 -15.74 35.55
C GLU A 203 57.66 -15.17 36.78
N ILE A 204 56.36 -14.92 36.50
CA ILE A 204 55.14 -15.17 37.30
C ILE A 204 54.84 -14.27 38.52
N SER A 205 53.83 -13.39 38.38
CA SER A 205 52.61 -13.30 39.24
C SER A 205 51.88 -11.95 39.13
N VAL A 206 50.57 -11.98 39.38
CA VAL A 206 49.51 -10.99 39.07
C VAL A 206 49.29 -9.94 40.22
N PRO A 207 48.31 -9.00 40.15
CA PRO A 207 48.43 -7.52 40.17
C PRO A 207 48.19 -6.89 41.59
N PRO A 208 48.13 -5.54 41.85
CA PRO A 208 47.01 -4.66 41.44
C PRO A 208 47.29 -3.11 41.30
N THR A 209 46.25 -2.41 40.83
CA THR A 209 45.81 -1.03 41.21
C THR A 209 46.44 0.24 40.58
N GLN A 210 45.58 0.89 39.76
CA GLN A 210 45.13 2.29 39.82
C GLN A 210 45.82 3.44 39.05
N SER A 211 44.92 4.27 38.50
CA SER A 211 45.01 5.68 38.08
C SER A 211 45.53 5.97 36.66
N HIS A 212 45.03 6.96 35.92
CA HIS A 212 43.73 7.63 35.71
C HIS A 212 44.05 8.71 34.65
N LEU A 213 43.24 8.82 33.59
CA LEU A 213 43.00 9.98 32.69
C LEU A 213 44.20 10.59 31.90
N GLY A 214 44.06 10.99 30.62
CA GLY A 214 42.89 11.02 29.74
C GLY A 214 43.30 11.43 28.33
N SER A 215 42.67 10.81 27.32
CA SER A 215 42.69 11.22 25.92
C SER A 215 41.26 11.14 25.41
N LEU A 216 40.73 12.25 24.89
CA LEU A 216 39.38 12.32 24.33
C LEU A 216 39.39 11.79 22.89
N THR A 217 38.68 10.68 22.66
CA THR A 217 38.37 10.15 21.32
C THR A 217 36.86 10.10 21.16
N TRP A 218 36.33 10.73 20.09
CA TRP A 218 34.92 10.68 19.73
C TRP A 218 34.58 9.28 19.19
N GLN A 219 33.99 8.44 20.04
CA GLN A 219 33.53 7.10 19.70
C GLN A 219 32.08 7.16 19.18
N GLY A 220 31.90 6.95 17.87
CA GLY A 220 30.62 6.46 17.33
C GLY A 220 30.56 4.94 17.52
N HIS A 221 29.48 4.42 18.09
CA HIS A 221 29.23 2.98 18.23
C HIS A 221 27.94 2.60 17.52
N GLY A 222 28.02 1.51 16.76
CA GLY A 222 26.88 0.86 16.15
C GLY A 222 27.28 -0.18 15.11
N ASP A 223 28.05 -1.20 15.50
CA ASP A 223 28.20 -2.42 14.70
C ASP A 223 26.89 -3.23 14.75
N GLY A 224 26.39 -3.64 13.58
CA GLY A 224 25.23 -4.51 13.40
C GLY A 224 25.51 -5.54 12.32
N GLN A 225 26.02 -6.69 12.74
CA GLN A 225 26.42 -7.84 11.95
C GLN A 225 25.18 -8.59 11.39
N MET A 226 25.05 -8.72 10.07
CA MET A 226 23.99 -9.50 9.41
C MET A 226 24.37 -10.98 9.32
N SER A 227 23.56 -11.86 9.91
CA SER A 227 23.58 -13.31 9.66
C SER A 227 22.19 -13.81 9.28
N SER A 228 22.19 -14.67 8.26
CA SER A 228 21.05 -15.28 7.58
C SER A 228 20.36 -16.39 8.40
N MET A 229 19.04 -16.55 8.22
CA MET A 229 18.32 -17.80 7.86
C MET A 229 16.98 -18.00 8.62
N GLY A 230 15.92 -18.36 7.87
CA GLY A 230 14.95 -19.40 8.30
C GLY A 230 13.56 -19.00 8.84
N SER A 231 12.54 -19.22 7.98
CA SER A 231 11.13 -19.64 8.21
C SER A 231 10.63 -19.91 9.65
N HIS A 232 9.36 -19.55 9.96
CA HIS A 232 8.25 -20.47 10.37
C HIS A 232 6.99 -19.72 10.91
N LEU A 233 5.86 -20.41 10.83
CA LEU A 233 4.45 -20.03 10.93
C LEU A 233 3.81 -20.23 12.33
N HIS A 234 3.11 -19.22 12.87
CA HIS A 234 1.94 -19.20 13.80
C HIS A 234 1.90 -17.79 14.44
N GLY A 235 0.81 -17.09 14.71
CA GLY A 235 -0.56 -17.43 15.07
C GLY A 235 -0.92 -16.64 16.34
N ASN A 236 -1.99 -15.84 16.27
CA ASN A 236 -2.81 -15.31 17.39
C ASN A 236 -2.51 -13.93 18.04
N GLN A 237 -3.57 -13.11 18.05
CA GLN A 237 -4.02 -12.05 18.99
C GLN A 237 -3.01 -11.13 19.70
N GLY A 238 -3.32 -9.82 19.68
CA GLY A 238 -2.88 -8.90 20.74
C GLY A 238 -2.75 -7.46 20.27
N SER A 239 -3.71 -6.64 20.69
CA SER A 239 -3.63 -5.18 20.78
C SER A 239 -2.29 -4.67 21.34
N GLU A 240 -1.75 -3.59 20.79
CA GLU A 240 -1.38 -2.37 21.54
C GLU A 240 -0.81 -1.27 20.63
N PHE A 241 -1.21 -0.05 20.95
CA PHE A 241 -0.79 1.20 20.37
C PHE A 241 0.51 1.68 21.05
N LYS A 242 1.57 1.96 20.29
CA LYS A 242 2.64 2.86 20.73
C LYS A 242 3.42 3.43 19.54
N GLY A 243 3.65 4.74 19.60
CA GLY A 243 4.02 5.63 18.52
C GLY A 243 5.31 5.29 17.75
N HIS A 244 5.26 5.61 16.46
CA HIS A 244 6.44 5.70 15.62
C HIS A 244 6.89 7.16 15.58
N LYS A 245 8.14 7.36 16.02
CA LYS A 245 8.91 8.60 15.96
C LYS A 245 9.12 8.98 14.49
N ASP A 246 8.82 10.23 14.15
CA ASP A 246 9.18 10.86 12.89
C ASP A 246 10.68 10.70 12.62
N VAL A 247 10.99 10.14 11.47
CA VAL A 247 12.31 10.22 10.84
C VAL A 247 12.05 10.89 9.51
N ASP A 248 12.53 12.12 9.38
CA ASP A 248 12.51 12.90 8.15
C ASP A 248 13.22 12.11 7.04
N GLU A 249 12.46 11.40 6.19
CA GLU A 249 12.97 10.91 4.90
C GLU A 249 13.09 12.11 3.97
N VAL A 250 14.32 12.58 3.79
CA VAL A 250 14.67 13.57 2.77
C VAL A 250 14.51 12.94 1.40
N GLU A 251 13.39 13.22 0.73
CA GLU A 251 13.13 12.78 -0.65
C GLU A 251 14.17 13.40 -1.61
N ILE A 252 15.08 12.54 -2.06
CA ILE A 252 16.00 12.79 -3.17
C ILE A 252 15.19 12.95 -4.47
N MET A 253 15.03 14.20 -4.91
CA MET A 253 14.37 14.56 -6.16
C MET A 253 15.17 14.03 -7.35
N SER A 254 14.66 13.00 -8.02
CA SER A 254 15.19 12.58 -9.32
C SER A 254 14.77 13.59 -10.38
N SER A 255 15.75 14.19 -11.04
CA SER A 255 15.54 15.06 -12.20
C SER A 255 15.37 14.21 -13.45
N ASP A 256 14.14 13.89 -13.84
CA ASP A 256 13.83 13.27 -15.13
C ASP A 256 13.71 14.36 -16.21
N SER A 257 14.86 14.83 -16.71
CA SER A 257 14.90 15.64 -17.92
C SER A 257 14.64 14.76 -19.15
N SER A 258 13.40 14.71 -19.63
CA SER A 258 13.08 14.24 -20.98
C SER A 258 12.73 15.44 -21.87
N SER A 259 13.74 15.94 -22.60
CA SER A 259 13.52 16.89 -23.71
C SER A 259 13.27 16.10 -24.99
N SER A 260 12.02 16.04 -25.44
CA SER A 260 11.69 15.67 -26.82
C SER A 260 11.59 16.94 -27.66
N SER A 261 12.63 17.21 -28.45
CA SER A 261 12.62 18.26 -29.46
C SER A 261 11.92 17.69 -30.70
N SER A 262 10.70 18.14 -30.97
CA SER A 262 9.98 17.89 -32.22
C SER A 262 10.18 19.09 -33.13
N SER A 263 10.92 18.88 -34.21
CA SER A 263 10.85 19.69 -35.42
C SER A 263 9.48 19.50 -36.07
N ASP A 264 8.77 20.57 -36.40
CA ASP A 264 8.09 20.77 -37.68
C ASP A 264 7.48 22.19 -37.75
N GLU A 265 7.36 22.70 -38.98
CA GLU A 265 6.85 24.00 -39.47
C GLU A 265 7.82 25.20 -39.58
#